data_AF-A0A2K8P733-F1
#
_entry.id   AF-A0A2K8P733-F1
#
_cell.length_a   1.000
_cell.length_b   1.000
_cell.length_c   1.000
_cell.angle_alpha   90.00
_cell.angle_beta   90.00
_cell.angle_gamma   90.00
#
_symmetry.space_group_name_H-M   'P 1'
#
loop_
_entity.id
_entity.type
_entity.pdbx_description
1 polymer ?
#
loop_
_entity_poly.entity_id
_entity_poly.type
_entity_poly.pdbx_seq_one_letter_code
_entity_poly.pdbx_strand_id
1 'polypeptide(L)' 'MAKDAVGRFLAALDPQHREAVAGRPREEQERLAGAWEQELESDDELDTLDELSPPAAEAEAARRVMAREG' A
#
# COMPACT_ATOMS: atom_id res chain seq x y z
N MET A 1 -8.77 -0.83 -14.72
CA MET A 1 -7.44 -0.59 -15.31
C MET A 1 -6.43 -0.82 -14.20
N ALA A 2 -5.62 -1.88 -14.26
CA ALA A 2 -4.50 -2.15 -13.35
C ALA A 2 -3.34 -1.14 -13.52
N LYS A 3 -3.70 0.13 -13.74
CA LYS A 3 -2.81 1.16 -14.28
C LYS A 3 -2.24 1.89 -13.07
N ASP A 4 -1.15 1.30 -12.58
CA ASP A 4 -0.23 1.80 -11.57
C ASP A 4 -0.60 1.53 -10.10
N ALA A 5 -0.71 0.24 -9.73
CA ALA A 5 -0.72 -0.18 -8.33
C ALA A 5 0.50 0.33 -7.55
N VAL A 6 1.68 0.31 -8.19
CA VAL A 6 2.91 0.84 -7.59
C VAL A 6 2.80 2.33 -7.29
N GLY A 7 2.33 3.15 -8.25
CA GLY A 7 2.16 4.59 -8.01
C GLY A 7 1.17 4.92 -6.90
N ARG A 8 0.06 4.18 -6.81
CA ARG A 8 -0.92 4.35 -5.71
C ARG A 8 -0.34 3.92 -4.37
N PHE A 9 0.30 2.76 -4.31
CA PHE A 9 0.99 2.30 -3.11
C PHE A 9 2.04 3.30 -2.63
N LEU A 10 2.88 3.80 -3.54
CA LEU A 10 3.87 4.83 -3.22
C LEU A 10 3.19 6.10 -2.68
N ALA A 11 2.07 6.52 -3.27
CA ALA A 11 1.31 7.69 -2.81
C ALA A 11 0.66 7.50 -1.43
N ALA A 12 0.31 6.26 -1.06
CA ALA A 12 -0.27 5.91 0.24
C ALA A 12 0.78 5.81 1.37
N LEU A 13 2.05 5.55 1.03
CA LEU A 13 3.14 5.52 2.01
C LEU A 13 3.47 6.91 2.57
N ASP A 14 3.91 6.93 3.83
CA ASP A 14 4.58 8.11 4.39
C ASP A 14 5.91 8.39 3.65
N PRO A 15 6.45 9.63 3.77
CA PRO A 15 7.62 10.03 3.00
C PRO A 15 8.85 9.14 3.19
N GLN A 16 9.09 8.65 4.42
CA GLN A 16 10.28 7.86 4.73
C GLN A 16 10.21 6.49 4.06
N HIS A 17 9.08 5.79 4.18
CA HIS A 17 8.90 4.51 3.51
C HIS A 17 8.79 4.65 1.99
N ARG A 18 8.20 5.73 1.49
CA ARG A 18 8.11 6.02 0.07
C ARG A 18 9.49 6.11 -0.59
N GLU A 19 10.41 6.87 0.00
CA GLU A 19 11.78 6.99 -0.52
C GLU A 19 12.51 5.64 -0.49
N ALA A 20 12.35 4.88 0.60
CA ALA A 20 12.95 3.57 0.75
C ALA A 20 12.44 2.57 -0.31
N VAL A 21 11.13 2.55 -0.59
CA VAL A 21 10.53 1.64 -1.58
C VAL A 21 10.82 2.10 -3.01
N ALA A 22 10.78 3.41 -3.29
CA ALA A 22 11.07 3.96 -4.61
C ALA A 22 12.50 3.68 -5.08
N GLY A 23 13.45 3.50 -4.14
CA GLY A 23 14.83 3.12 -4.42
C GLY A 23 15.04 1.61 -4.70
N ARG A 24 14.04 0.75 -4.46
CA ARG A 24 14.14 -0.70 -4.68
C ARG A 24 13.95 -1.08 -6.15
N PRO A 25 14.41 -2.27 -6.58
CA PRO A 25 14.10 -2.81 -7.91
C PRO A 25 12.59 -2.85 -8.19
N ARG A 26 12.20 -2.73 -9.46
CA ARG A 26 10.80 -2.67 -9.87
C ARG A 26 9.98 -3.88 -9.41
N GLU A 27 10.55 -5.08 -9.50
CA GLU A 27 9.90 -6.32 -9.04
C GLU A 27 9.58 -6.29 -7.54
N GLU A 28 10.45 -5.70 -6.71
CA GLU A 28 10.18 -5.54 -5.29
C GLU A 28 9.08 -4.52 -5.03
N GLN A 29 9.07 -3.41 -5.76
CA GLN A 29 7.98 -2.43 -5.67
C GLN A 29 6.63 -3.05 -6.05
N GLU A 30 6.60 -3.88 -7.10
CA GLU A 30 5.41 -4.58 -7.54
C GLU A 30 4.96 -5.65 -6.55
N ARG A 31 5.90 -6.38 -5.92
CA ARG A 31 5.59 -7.32 -4.84
C ARG A 31 4.90 -6.64 -3.66
N LEU A 32 5.45 -5.49 -3.23
CA LEU A 32 4.90 -4.73 -2.11
C LEU A 32 3.54 -4.13 -2.45
N ALA A 33 3.39 -3.57 -3.65
CA ALA A 33 2.11 -3.06 -4.12
C ALA A 33 1.05 -4.17 -4.22
N GLY A 34 1.43 -5.38 -4.65
CA GLY A 34 0.52 -6.53 -4.68
C GLY A 34 0.16 -7.06 -3.29
N ALA A 35 1.05 -6.96 -2.31
CA ALA A 35 0.72 -7.25 -0.91
C ALA A 35 -0.25 -6.21 -0.33
N TRP A 36 -0.05 -4.94 -0.67
CA TRP A 36 -0.93 -3.84 -0.28
C TRP A 36 -2.33 -3.96 -0.88
N GLU A 37 -2.46 -4.31 -2.16
CA GLU A 37 -3.77 -4.55 -2.77
C GLU A 37 -4.49 -5.74 -2.12
N GLN A 38 -3.76 -6.82 -1.79
CA GLN A 38 -4.34 -7.95 -1.07
C GLN A 38 -4.83 -7.58 0.35
N GLU A 39 -4.08 -6.74 1.07
CA GLU A 39 -4.53 -6.24 2.37
C GLU A 39 -5.82 -5.43 2.24
N LEU A 40 -5.91 -4.55 1.22
CA LEU A 40 -7.13 -3.79 0.96
C LEU A 40 -8.34 -4.68 0.61
N GLU A 41 -8.13 -5.77 -0.13
CA GLU A 41 -9.24 -6.67 -0.52
C GLU A 41 -9.65 -7.66 0.58
N SER A 42 -8.76 -7.98 1.54
CA SER A 42 -8.96 -9.10 2.46
C SER A 42 -9.33 -8.68 3.89
N ASP A 43 -9.27 -7.39 4.22
CA ASP A 43 -9.34 -6.89 5.59
C ASP A 43 -10.65 -6.14 5.85
N ASP A 44 -11.56 -6.81 6.58
CA ASP A 44 -12.87 -6.26 6.95
C ASP A 44 -12.77 -4.95 7.78
N GLU A 45 -11.66 -4.72 8.49
CA GLU A 45 -11.44 -3.45 9.19
C GLU A 45 -11.11 -2.32 8.20
N LEU A 46 -10.39 -2.64 7.13
CA LEU A 46 -10.09 -1.69 6.06
C LEU A 46 -11.33 -1.40 5.21
N ASP A 47 -12.24 -2.36 5.03
CA ASP A 47 -13.54 -2.10 4.37
C ASP A 47 -14.34 -1.02 5.11
N THR A 48 -14.40 -1.11 6.44
CA THR A 48 -15.07 -0.08 7.26
C THR A 48 -14.37 1.28 7.12
N LEU A 49 -13.04 1.29 7.02
CA LEU A 49 -12.27 2.52 6.88
C LEU A 49 -12.37 3.11 5.46
N ASP A 50 -12.50 2.27 4.44
CA ASP A 50 -12.69 2.65 3.04
C ASP A 50 -14.04 3.33 2.82
N GLU A 51 -15.10 2.83 3.47
CA GLU A 51 -16.42 3.47 3.47
C GLU A 51 -16.39 4.89 4.07
N LEU A 52 -15.53 5.14 5.05
CA LEU A 52 -15.38 6.44 5.70
C LEU A 52 -14.42 7.35 4.95
N SER A 53 -13.27 6.81 4.53
CA SER A 53 -12.19 7.52 3.86
C SER A 53 -11.28 6.54 3.13
N PRO A 54 -11.46 6.38 1.80
CA PRO A 54 -10.61 5.51 1.00
C PRO A 54 -9.10 5.82 1.14
N PRO A 55 -8.64 7.09 1.16
CA PRO A 55 -7.22 7.39 1.38
C PRO A 55 -6.69 6.97 2.75
N ALA A 56 -7.55 6.87 3.77
CA ALA A 56 -7.13 6.43 5.10
C ALA A 56 -6.96 4.91 5.15
N ALA A 57 -7.85 4.15 4.50
CA ALA A 57 -7.70 2.71 4.31
C ALA A 57 -6.42 2.38 3.53
N GLU A 58 -6.19 3.07 2.42
CA GLU A 58 -4.98 2.94 1.61
C GLU A 58 -3.70 3.18 2.44
N ALA A 59 -3.66 4.24 3.26
CA ALA A 59 -2.51 4.57 4.09
C ALA A 59 -2.26 3.55 5.23
N GLU A 60 -3.33 3.09 5.89
CA GLU A 60 -3.22 2.08 6.95
C GLU A 60 -2.79 0.72 6.39
N ALA A 61 -3.33 0.31 5.25
CA ALA A 61 -2.88 -0.89 4.54
C ALA A 61 -1.38 -0.80 4.19
N ALA A 62 -0.93 0.36 3.70
CA ALA A 62 0.46 0.57 3.35
C ALA A 62 1.38 0.49 4.57
N ARG A 63 0.94 1.02 5.72
CA ARG A 63 1.64 0.90 7.00
C ARG A 63 1.74 -0.56 7.46
N ARG A 64 0.66 -1.34 7.35
CA ARG A 64 0.65 -2.78 7.72
C ARG A 64 1.62 -3.59 6.86
N VAL A 65 1.68 -3.34 5.55
CA VAL A 65 2.67 -3.97 4.65
C VAL A 65 4.10 -3.62 5.08
N MET A 66 4.40 -2.35 5.32
CA MET A 66 5.76 -1.93 5.72
C MET A 66 6.16 -2.50 7.09
N ALA A 67 5.21 -2.64 8.02
CA ALA A 67 5.46 -3.25 9.33
C ALA A 67 5.78 -4.75 9.25
N ARG A 68 5.37 -5.45 8.19
CA ARG A 68 5.65 -6.88 7.95
C ARG A 68 6.94 -7.13 7.18
N GLU A 69 7.45 -6.12 6.48
CA GLU A 69 8.66 -6.20 5.66
C GLU A 69 9.97 -5.91 6.42
N GLY A 70 9.88 -5.39 7.65
CA GLY A 70 11.01 -5.11 8.55
C GLY A 70 11.11 -6.12 9.69
#